data_AF-A0A4P7DMM0-F1
#
_entry.id   AF-A0A4P7DMM0-F1
#
_cell.length_a   1.000
_cell.length_b   1.000
_cell.length_c   1.000
_cell.angle_alpha   90.00
_cell.angle_beta   90.00
_cell.angle_gamma   90.00
#
_symmetry.space_group_name_H-M   'P 1'
#
loop_
_entity.id
_entity.type
_entity.pdbx_description
1 polymer ?
#
loop_
_entity_poly.entity_id
_entity_poly.type
_entity_poly.pdbx_seq_one_letter_code
_entity_poly.pdbx_strand_id
1 'polypeptide(L)'
;MDNIGFSEIFSNIDLQELHWIAKIALLGGLFAVASGLLLLIAKDGKEGSGNFIIGVIILTIFFYLRYERSRDQLIDKVNHERELTAKQEKKETLEQIQKQQDNCNIEMARLKAEEFLQRKQLPIIELISSQFLDNSRCEVAYIFRVKKMVYNGYSYVQGDKMYQATLTLGKFSGNYEFIDGDLYDPIGKTVQQLLK
;
A
#
# COMPACT_ATOMS: atom_id res chain seq x y z
N MET A 1 2.44 19.18 -5.07
CA MET A 1 2.99 18.88 -6.41
C MET A 1 4.43 19.33 -6.37
N ASP A 2 5.35 18.39 -6.28
CA ASP A 2 6.78 18.70 -6.21
C ASP A 2 7.29 19.06 -7.60
N ASN A 3 7.86 20.26 -7.71
CA ASN A 3 8.45 20.76 -8.94
C ASN A 3 9.73 19.96 -9.22
N ILE A 4 9.65 18.99 -10.12
CA ILE A 4 10.82 18.28 -10.63
C ILE A 4 11.71 19.33 -11.33
N GLY A 5 12.91 19.53 -10.80
CA GLY A 5 13.83 20.56 -11.27
C GLY A 5 14.40 20.23 -12.65
N PHE A 6 14.62 21.25 -13.48
CA PHE A 6 15.23 21.12 -14.81
C PHE A 6 16.55 20.32 -14.78
N SER A 7 17.33 20.45 -13.70
CA SER A 7 18.59 19.71 -13.51
C SER A 7 18.39 18.21 -13.34
N GLU A 8 17.30 17.80 -12.69
CA GLU A 8 16.99 16.39 -12.42
C GLU A 8 16.57 15.69 -13.72
N ILE A 9 15.78 16.39 -14.55
CA ILE A 9 15.43 15.98 -15.91
C ILE A 9 16.68 15.84 -16.78
N PHE A 10 17.60 16.81 -16.73
CA PHE A 10 18.83 16.78 -17.52
C PHE A 10 19.82 15.69 -17.09
N SER A 11 19.88 15.41 -15.78
CA SER A 11 20.77 14.39 -15.22
C SER A 11 20.32 12.95 -15.49
N ASN A 12 19.05 12.77 -15.86
CA ASN A 12 18.45 11.47 -16.13
C ASN A 12 18.24 11.20 -17.64
N ILE A 13 18.89 12.00 -18.50
CA ILE A 13 18.89 11.82 -19.95
C ILE A 13 19.63 10.52 -20.28
N ASP A 14 18.89 9.56 -20.83
CA ASP A 14 19.39 8.23 -21.16
C ASP A 14 20.45 8.31 -22.30
N LEU A 15 21.35 7.33 -22.37
CA LEU A 15 22.42 7.26 -23.37
C LEU A 15 21.86 7.28 -24.81
N GLN A 16 20.65 6.76 -24.98
CA GLN A 16 19.91 6.75 -26.24
C GLN A 16 19.43 8.16 -26.65
N GLU A 17 19.08 9.01 -25.69
CA GLU A 17 18.67 10.40 -25.94
C GLU A 17 19.86 11.29 -26.29
N LEU A 18 21.01 11.10 -25.64
CA LEU A 18 22.29 11.71 -26.02
C LEU A 18 22.68 11.36 -27.47
N HIS A 19 22.48 10.10 -27.87
CA HIS A 19 22.72 9.65 -29.24
C HIS A 19 21.81 10.35 -30.26
N TRP A 20 20.58 10.68 -29.87
CA TRP A 20 19.64 11.44 -30.70
C TRP A 20 20.02 12.92 -30.80
N ILE A 21 20.45 13.54 -29.70
CA ILE A 21 20.98 14.91 -29.70
C ILE A 21 22.18 15.00 -30.66
N ALA A 22 23.08 14.01 -30.62
CA ALA A 22 24.20 13.93 -31.56
C ALA A 22 23.74 13.81 -33.03
N LYS A 23 22.71 13.01 -33.32
CA LYS A 23 22.13 12.90 -34.68
C LYS A 23 21.48 14.20 -35.16
N ILE A 24 20.78 14.91 -34.27
CA ILE A 24 20.17 16.22 -34.59
C ILE A 24 21.25 17.27 -34.84
N ALA A 25 22.30 17.30 -34.01
CA ALA A 25 23.44 18.19 -34.21
C ALA A 25 24.15 17.90 -35.54
N LEU A 26 24.29 16.63 -35.91
CA LEU A 26 24.92 16.20 -37.15
C LEU A 26 24.07 16.56 -38.38
N LEU A 27 22.74 16.41 -38.30
CA LEU A 27 21.80 16.87 -39.34
C LEU A 27 21.79 18.40 -39.47
N GLY A 28 21.82 19.14 -38.36
CA GLY A 28 21.92 20.59 -38.35
C GLY A 28 23.24 21.09 -38.97
N GLY A 29 24.35 20.43 -38.66
CA GLY A 29 25.65 20.70 -39.27
C GLY A 29 25.65 20.45 -40.78
N LEU A 30 25.09 19.33 -41.22
CA LEU A 30 24.93 19.03 -42.66
C LEU A 30 24.05 20.07 -43.36
N PHE A 31 22.98 20.53 -42.73
CA PHE A 31 22.10 21.56 -43.27
C PHE A 31 22.80 22.93 -43.35
N ALA A 32 23.61 23.29 -42.35
CA ALA A 32 24.41 24.52 -42.37
C ALA A 32 25.50 24.49 -43.46
N VAL A 33 26.16 23.34 -43.66
CA VAL A 33 27.16 23.17 -44.73
C VAL A 33 26.49 23.19 -46.11
N ALA A 34 25.35 22.50 -46.28
CA ALA A 34 24.60 22.49 -47.54
C ALA A 34 24.02 23.87 -47.89
N SER A 35 23.49 24.59 -46.90
CA SER A 35 22.99 25.96 -47.10
C SER A 35 24.11 26.95 -47.36
N GLY A 36 25.27 26.81 -46.71
CA GLY A 36 26.49 27.56 -47.01
C GLY A 36 27.00 27.31 -48.44
N LEU A 37 26.99 26.06 -48.90
CA LEU A 37 27.33 25.69 -50.27
C LEU A 37 26.32 26.25 -51.28
N LEU A 38 25.03 26.19 -50.98
CA LEU A 38 23.97 26.76 -51.83
C LEU A 38 24.07 28.29 -51.91
N LEU A 39 24.41 28.97 -50.82
CA LEU A 39 24.69 30.42 -50.79
C LEU A 39 25.93 30.80 -51.61
N LEU A 40 26.95 29.94 -51.67
CA LEU A 40 28.13 30.15 -52.50
C LEU A 40 27.85 29.91 -54.00
N ILE A 41 26.91 29.01 -54.32
CA ILE A 41 26.49 28.69 -55.70
C ILE A 41 25.46 29.69 -56.23
N ALA A 42 24.55 30.19 -55.39
CA ALA A 42 23.54 31.17 -55.76
C ALA A 42 24.14 32.57 -55.78
N LYS A 43 24.47 33.06 -56.98
CA LYS A 43 25.17 34.33 -57.24
C LYS A 43 24.41 35.60 -56.80
N ASP A 44 23.16 35.50 -56.35
CA ASP A 44 22.34 36.64 -55.92
C ASP A 44 21.94 36.50 -54.44
N GLY A 45 22.77 37.10 -53.56
CA GLY A 45 22.73 36.96 -52.11
C GLY A 45 21.56 37.62 -51.36
N LYS A 46 20.30 37.46 -51.81
CA LYS A 46 19.12 38.00 -51.12
C LYS A 46 18.07 36.97 -50.67
N GLU A 47 18.11 35.72 -51.15
CA GLU A 47 17.10 34.70 -50.78
C GLU A 47 17.54 33.74 -49.66
N GLY A 48 18.81 33.74 -49.26
CA GLY A 48 19.34 32.78 -48.27
C GLY A 48 18.89 32.98 -46.83
N SER A 49 18.49 34.20 -46.43
CA SER A 49 18.11 34.50 -45.03
C SER A 49 16.71 33.98 -44.67
N GLY A 50 15.76 33.99 -45.60
CA GLY A 50 14.41 33.47 -45.39
C GLY A 50 14.41 31.95 -45.17
N ASN A 51 15.18 31.22 -45.96
CA ASN A 51 15.32 29.76 -45.83
C ASN A 51 16.03 29.37 -44.52
N PHE A 52 16.95 30.20 -44.02
CA PHE A 52 17.59 29.99 -42.73
C PHE A 52 16.61 30.14 -41.55
N ILE A 53 15.79 31.20 -41.55
CA ILE A 53 14.80 31.44 -40.49
C ILE A 53 13.75 30.32 -40.45
N ILE A 54 13.25 29.89 -41.61
CA ILE A 54 12.30 28.78 -41.71
C ILE A 54 12.93 27.49 -41.18
N GLY A 55 14.21 27.22 -41.51
CA GLY A 55 14.95 26.07 -40.98
C GLY A 55 15.05 26.07 -39.45
N VAL A 56 15.34 27.22 -38.84
CA VAL A 56 15.42 27.37 -37.38
C VAL A 56 14.06 27.16 -36.71
N ILE A 57 12.97 27.69 -37.29
CA ILE A 57 11.62 27.50 -36.77
C ILE A 57 11.23 26.02 -36.80
N ILE A 58 11.48 25.33 -37.93
CA ILE A 58 11.21 23.90 -38.06
C ILE A 58 12.00 23.10 -37.01
N LEU A 59 13.30 23.39 -36.85
CA LEU A 59 14.14 22.76 -35.83
C LEU A 59 13.60 22.97 -34.41
N THR A 60 13.10 24.17 -34.11
CA THR A 60 12.56 24.51 -32.79
C THR A 60 11.27 23.76 -32.50
N ILE A 61 10.38 23.64 -33.49
CA ILE A 61 9.13 22.87 -33.38
C ILE A 61 9.43 21.38 -33.19
N PHE A 62 10.36 20.82 -33.98
CA PHE A 62 10.77 19.43 -33.82
C PHE A 62 11.39 19.16 -32.45
N PHE A 63 12.21 20.09 -31.94
CA PHE A 63 12.79 19.99 -30.61
C PHE A 63 11.71 20.04 -29.52
N TYR A 64 10.75 20.96 -29.63
CA TYR A 64 9.64 21.09 -28.68
C TYR A 64 8.75 19.84 -28.63
N LEU A 65 8.29 19.35 -29.79
CA LEU A 65 7.44 18.15 -29.86
C LEU A 65 8.15 16.92 -29.32
N ARG A 66 9.47 16.83 -29.51
CA ARG A 66 10.26 15.71 -29.00
C ARG A 66 10.49 15.81 -27.49
N TYR A 67 10.71 17.03 -27.00
CA TYR A 67 10.83 17.32 -25.57
C TYR A 67 9.55 16.93 -24.82
N GLU A 68 8.37 17.30 -25.31
CA GLU A 68 7.10 16.87 -24.69
C GLU A 68 6.98 15.35 -24.65
N ARG A 69 7.27 14.66 -25.75
CA ARG A 69 7.18 13.20 -25.81
C ARG A 69 8.14 12.50 -24.85
N SER A 70 9.37 13.01 -24.69
CA SER A 70 10.33 12.46 -23.72
C SER A 70 9.86 12.72 -22.29
N ARG A 71 9.36 13.93 -22.00
CA ARG A 71 8.80 14.28 -20.67
C ARG A 71 7.66 13.34 -20.28
N ASP A 72 6.73 13.09 -21.19
CA ASP A 72 5.57 12.22 -20.91
C ASP A 72 6.00 10.76 -20.71
N GLN A 73 6.99 10.28 -21.47
CA GLN A 73 7.58 8.95 -21.26
C GLN A 73 8.28 8.82 -19.90
N LEU A 74 8.94 9.88 -19.44
CA LEU A 74 9.58 9.91 -18.13
C LEU A 74 8.55 9.88 -17.00
N ILE A 75 7.47 10.65 -17.13
CA ILE A 75 6.36 10.69 -16.16
C ILE A 75 5.70 9.31 -16.07
N ASP A 76 5.42 8.67 -17.21
CA ASP A 76 4.84 7.32 -17.24
C ASP A 76 5.77 6.28 -16.60
N LYS A 77 7.08 6.37 -16.87
CA LYS A 77 8.07 5.47 -16.27
C LYS A 77 8.13 5.63 -14.75
N VAL A 78 8.18 6.87 -14.25
CA VAL A 78 8.19 7.16 -12.81
C VAL A 78 6.89 6.71 -12.14
N ASN A 79 5.73 6.92 -12.77
CA ASN A 79 4.45 6.45 -12.24
C ASN A 79 4.39 4.92 -12.19
N HIS A 80 4.91 4.24 -13.22
CA HIS A 80 4.95 2.79 -13.26
C HIS A 80 5.91 2.20 -12.21
N GLU A 81 7.09 2.79 -12.02
CA GLU A 81 8.05 2.39 -10.97
C GLU A 81 7.49 2.63 -9.55
N ARG A 82 6.77 3.73 -9.34
CA ARG A 82 6.05 3.99 -8.07
C ARG A 82 4.94 2.97 -7.84
N GLU A 83 4.18 2.62 -8.88
CA GLU A 83 3.11 1.62 -8.78
C GLU A 83 3.68 0.22 -8.52
N LEU A 84 4.79 -0.15 -9.16
CA LEU A 84 5.50 -1.41 -8.91
C LEU A 84 6.04 -1.47 -7.48
N THR A 85 6.67 -0.40 -7.00
CA THR A 85 7.18 -0.32 -5.61
C THR A 85 6.03 -0.44 -4.60
N ALA A 86 4.92 0.28 -4.80
CA ALA A 86 3.75 0.20 -3.94
C ALA A 86 3.11 -1.20 -3.93
N LYS A 87 3.08 -1.89 -5.09
CA LYS A 87 2.62 -3.29 -5.17
C LYS A 87 3.58 -4.24 -4.44
N GLN A 88 4.89 -4.00 -4.52
CA GLN A 88 5.91 -4.83 -3.88
C GLN A 88 5.94 -4.65 -2.37
N GLU A 89 5.83 -3.42 -1.86
CA GLU A 89 5.65 -3.12 -0.43
C GLU A 89 4.38 -3.76 0.13
N LYS A 90 3.27 -3.69 -0.62
CA LYS A 90 2.02 -4.35 -0.22
C LYS A 90 2.17 -5.87 -0.16
N LYS A 91 2.92 -6.47 -1.09
CA LYS A 91 3.20 -7.90 -1.11
C LYS A 91 4.11 -8.33 0.06
N GLU A 92 5.17 -7.58 0.34
CA GLU A 92 6.06 -7.83 1.48
C GLU A 92 5.32 -7.70 2.82
N THR A 93 4.43 -6.70 2.93
CA THR A 93 3.57 -6.54 4.12
C THR A 93 2.62 -7.73 4.29
N LEU A 94 2.00 -8.19 3.20
CA LEU A 94 1.12 -9.36 3.22
C LEU A 94 1.88 -10.66 3.57
N GLU A 95 3.07 -10.86 3.00
CA GLU A 95 3.92 -12.02 3.33
C GLU A 95 4.43 -11.98 4.77
N GLN A 96 4.73 -10.79 5.31
CA GLN A 96 5.05 -10.63 6.74
C GLN A 96 3.85 -10.97 7.62
N ILE A 97 2.65 -10.45 7.31
CA ILE A 97 1.41 -10.78 8.03
C ILE A 97 1.15 -12.30 7.99
N GLN A 98 1.38 -12.94 6.85
CA GLN A 98 1.11 -14.37 6.66
C GLN A 98 2.14 -15.24 7.40
N LYS A 99 3.43 -14.92 7.34
CA LYS A 99 4.47 -15.58 8.16
C LYS A 99 4.30 -15.32 9.66
N GLN A 100 3.68 -14.20 10.04
CA GLN A 100 3.41 -13.85 11.44
C GLN A 100 2.18 -14.58 12.00
N GLN A 101 1.16 -14.84 11.16
CA GLN A 101 0.04 -15.73 11.50
C GLN A 101 0.50 -17.17 11.79
N ASP A 102 1.53 -17.67 11.10
CA ASP A 102 2.05 -19.02 11.32
C ASP A 102 2.65 -19.23 12.74
N ASN A 103 3.06 -18.17 13.44
CA ASN A 103 3.60 -18.26 14.82
C ASN A 103 2.52 -18.15 15.92
N CYS A 104 1.36 -17.57 15.60
CA CYS A 104 0.24 -17.38 16.53
C CYS A 104 -0.90 -18.31 16.13
N ASN A 105 -1.05 -19.45 16.83
CA ASN A 105 -2.16 -20.37 16.59
C ASN A 105 -3.48 -19.79 17.17
N ILE A 106 -4.14 -18.95 16.37
CA ILE A 106 -5.39 -18.27 16.72
C ILE A 106 -6.52 -19.27 17.04
N GLU A 107 -6.50 -20.44 16.41
CA GLU A 107 -7.49 -21.49 16.69
C GLU A 107 -7.30 -22.08 18.10
N MET A 108 -6.06 -22.26 18.54
CA MET A 108 -5.76 -22.67 19.91
C MET A 108 -6.16 -21.60 20.94
N ALA A 109 -5.97 -20.32 20.63
CA ALA A 109 -6.43 -19.23 21.48
C ALA A 109 -7.96 -19.24 21.66
N ARG A 110 -8.68 -19.48 20.56
CA ARG A 110 -10.14 -19.61 20.56
C ARG A 110 -10.60 -20.79 21.41
N LEU A 111 -10.00 -21.97 21.23
CA LEU A 111 -10.36 -23.16 22.02
C LEU A 111 -10.21 -22.89 23.53
N LYS A 112 -9.14 -22.23 23.95
CA LYS A 112 -8.96 -21.85 25.36
C LYS A 112 -10.03 -20.87 25.84
N ALA A 113 -10.38 -19.85 25.04
CA ALA A 113 -11.47 -18.94 25.36
C ALA A 113 -12.80 -19.67 25.57
N GLU A 114 -13.14 -20.60 24.68
CA GLU A 114 -14.38 -21.38 24.78
C GLU A 114 -14.38 -22.27 26.03
N GLU A 115 -13.27 -22.94 26.33
CA GLU A 115 -13.11 -23.74 27.56
C GLU A 115 -13.33 -22.91 28.82
N PHE A 116 -12.82 -21.68 28.87
CA PHE A 116 -12.98 -20.81 30.03
C PHE A 116 -14.44 -20.42 30.27
N LEU A 117 -15.16 -20.07 29.21
CA LEU A 117 -16.59 -19.76 29.29
C LEU A 117 -17.40 -20.97 29.77
N GLN A 118 -17.07 -22.17 29.26
CA GLN A 118 -17.70 -23.40 29.73
C GLN A 118 -17.45 -23.65 31.22
N ARG A 119 -16.20 -23.50 31.70
CA ARG A 119 -15.85 -23.64 33.13
C ARG A 119 -16.58 -22.65 34.03
N LYS A 120 -16.82 -21.43 33.55
CA LYS A 120 -17.58 -20.39 34.26
C LYS A 120 -19.11 -20.53 34.11
N GLN A 121 -19.60 -21.63 33.51
CA GLN A 121 -21.02 -21.89 33.27
C GLN A 121 -21.69 -20.78 32.44
N LEU A 122 -20.96 -20.28 31.45
CA LEU A 122 -21.41 -19.29 30.47
C LEU A 122 -21.57 -19.99 29.11
N PRO A 123 -22.68 -20.71 28.86
CA PRO A 123 -22.95 -21.31 27.56
C PRO A 123 -22.85 -20.29 26.43
N ILE A 124 -22.06 -20.66 25.43
CA ILE A 124 -21.77 -19.86 24.25
C ILE A 124 -22.94 -20.00 23.29
N ILE A 125 -23.47 -18.86 22.84
CA ILE A 125 -24.48 -18.80 21.80
C ILE A 125 -23.81 -18.58 20.45
N GLU A 126 -22.90 -17.61 20.38
CA GLU A 126 -22.14 -17.30 19.17
C GLU A 126 -20.86 -16.53 19.50
N LEU A 127 -19.91 -16.57 18.56
CA LEU A 127 -18.77 -15.67 18.52
C LEU A 127 -19.15 -14.45 17.68
N ILE A 128 -19.13 -13.26 18.28
CA ILE A 128 -19.48 -11.99 17.62
C ILE A 128 -18.30 -11.46 16.82
N SER A 129 -17.12 -11.44 17.44
CA SER A 129 -15.90 -10.96 16.79
C SER A 129 -14.65 -11.57 17.40
N SER A 130 -13.60 -11.61 16.60
CA SER A 130 -12.23 -11.88 17.02
C SER A 130 -11.35 -10.76 16.48
N GLN A 131 -10.58 -10.12 17.37
CA GLN A 131 -9.67 -9.05 17.02
C GLN A 131 -8.27 -9.39 17.49
N PHE A 132 -7.32 -9.30 16.58
CA PHE A 132 -5.91 -9.44 16.89
C PHE A 132 -5.38 -8.10 17.42
N LEU A 133 -4.79 -8.09 18.63
CA LEU A 133 -4.39 -6.88 19.35
C LEU A 133 -2.87 -6.63 19.34
N ASP A 134 -2.05 -7.66 19.59
CA ASP A 134 -0.58 -7.52 19.67
C ASP A 134 0.13 -8.74 19.07
N ASN A 135 1.00 -8.48 18.10
CA ASN A 135 1.74 -9.50 17.36
C ASN A 135 2.84 -10.16 18.20
N SER A 136 3.49 -9.39 19.08
CA SER A 136 4.64 -9.86 19.85
C SER A 136 4.26 -10.89 20.90
N ARG A 137 3.08 -10.72 21.49
CA ARG A 137 2.51 -11.57 22.54
C ARG A 137 1.36 -12.43 22.04
N CYS A 138 1.11 -12.47 20.73
CA CYS A 138 -0.06 -13.13 20.13
C CYS A 138 -1.36 -12.82 20.89
N GLU A 139 -1.59 -11.54 21.20
CA GLU A 139 -2.78 -11.14 21.96
C GLU A 139 -4.00 -11.10 21.05
N VAL A 140 -5.04 -11.83 21.42
CA VAL A 140 -6.29 -11.92 20.67
C VAL A 140 -7.44 -11.66 21.62
N ALA A 141 -8.29 -10.70 21.27
CA ALA A 141 -9.54 -10.44 21.93
C ALA A 141 -10.69 -11.14 21.20
N TYR A 142 -11.55 -11.80 21.95
CA TYR A 142 -12.77 -12.43 21.48
C TYR A 142 -13.97 -11.82 22.17
N ILE A 143 -15.03 -11.56 21.41
CA ILE A 143 -16.33 -11.14 21.95
C ILE A 143 -17.32 -12.26 21.68
N PHE A 144 -17.81 -12.89 22.75
CA PHE A 144 -18.83 -13.94 22.68
C PHE A 144 -20.17 -13.43 23.15
N ARG A 145 -21.24 -13.91 22.52
CA ARG A 145 -22.58 -13.85 23.10
C ARG A 145 -22.79 -15.10 23.94
N VAL A 146 -23.09 -14.92 25.22
CA VAL A 146 -23.24 -16.01 26.19
C VAL A 146 -24.52 -15.88 26.99
N LYS A 147 -24.96 -16.97 27.63
CA LYS A 147 -26.00 -16.95 28.66
C LYS A 147 -25.42 -17.42 29.98
N LYS A 148 -25.98 -16.98 31.10
CA LYS A 148 -25.62 -17.51 32.42
C LYS A 148 -26.51 -18.72 32.75
N MET A 149 -25.94 -19.78 33.32
CA MET A 149 -26.75 -20.86 33.89
C MET A 149 -27.42 -20.40 35.20
N VAL A 150 -28.71 -20.71 35.35
CA VAL A 150 -29.53 -20.37 36.52
C VAL A 150 -30.10 -21.66 37.10
N TYR A 151 -30.01 -21.81 38.43
CA TYR A 151 -30.64 -22.93 39.12
C TYR A 151 -32.11 -22.64 39.37
N ASN A 152 -32.99 -23.53 38.89
CA ASN A 152 -34.45 -23.37 39.02
C ASN A 152 -35.06 -24.17 40.21
N GLY A 153 -34.22 -24.78 41.06
CA GLY A 153 -34.64 -25.67 42.14
C GLY A 153 -34.51 -27.16 41.84
N TYR A 154 -34.33 -27.55 40.57
CA TYR A 154 -34.18 -28.96 40.16
C TYR A 154 -32.94 -29.18 39.29
N SER A 155 -32.66 -28.25 38.38
CA SER A 155 -31.51 -28.30 37.48
C SER A 155 -30.98 -26.91 37.16
N TYR A 156 -29.76 -26.87 36.64
CA TYR A 156 -29.22 -25.67 36.03
C TYR A 156 -29.74 -25.59 34.59
N VAL A 157 -30.41 -24.50 34.26
CA VAL A 157 -30.92 -24.21 32.90
C VAL A 157 -30.30 -22.92 32.39
N GLN A 158 -30.28 -22.71 31.08
CA GLN A 158 -29.84 -21.44 30.52
C GLN A 158 -30.80 -20.33 30.96
N GLY A 159 -30.27 -19.26 31.53
CA GLY A 159 -31.06 -18.09 31.87
C GLY A 159 -31.57 -17.36 30.63
N ASP A 160 -32.58 -16.51 30.82
CA ASP A 160 -33.21 -15.79 29.72
C ASP A 160 -32.35 -14.62 29.21
N LYS A 161 -31.49 -14.08 30.07
CA LYS A 161 -30.63 -12.95 29.75
C LYS A 161 -29.40 -13.37 28.94
N MET A 162 -29.21 -12.70 27.81
CA MET A 162 -27.97 -12.77 27.02
C MET A 162 -26.98 -11.74 27.53
N TYR A 163 -25.70 -12.09 27.52
CA TYR A 163 -24.59 -11.23 27.89
C TYR A 163 -23.53 -11.25 26.78
N GLN A 164 -22.67 -10.24 26.76
CA GLN A 164 -21.46 -10.23 25.95
C GLN A 164 -20.25 -10.46 26.86
N ALA A 165 -19.48 -11.50 26.57
CA ALA A 165 -18.21 -11.77 27.24
C ALA A 165 -17.07 -11.34 26.33
N THR A 166 -16.29 -10.36 26.76
CA THR A 166 -15.05 -9.97 26.10
C THR A 166 -13.91 -10.69 26.81
N LEU A 167 -13.09 -11.43 26.06
CA LEU A 167 -11.95 -12.19 26.58
C LEU A 167 -10.71 -11.88 25.79
N THR A 168 -9.64 -11.48 26.46
CA THR A 168 -8.32 -11.23 25.87
C THR A 168 -7.36 -12.32 26.30
N LEU A 169 -6.75 -13.01 25.35
CA LEU A 169 -5.75 -14.04 25.58
C LEU A 169 -4.43 -13.62 24.96
N GLY A 170 -3.31 -13.92 25.61
CA GLY A 170 -1.96 -13.77 25.04
C GLY A 170 -1.16 -15.05 25.19
N LYS A 171 -0.11 -15.19 24.39
CA LYS A 171 0.80 -16.34 24.39
C LYS A 171 1.97 -16.06 25.34
N PHE A 172 2.04 -16.82 26.43
CA PHE A 172 3.14 -16.80 27.39
C PHE A 172 3.77 -18.20 27.45
N SER A 173 5.11 -18.26 27.31
CA SER A 173 5.87 -19.53 27.36
C SER A 173 5.33 -20.65 26.46
N GLY A 174 4.82 -20.28 25.27
CA GLY A 174 4.28 -21.22 24.29
C GLY A 174 2.80 -21.57 24.46
N ASN A 175 2.14 -21.14 25.54
CA ASN A 175 0.73 -21.40 25.82
C ASN A 175 -0.10 -20.12 25.78
N TYR A 176 -1.35 -20.22 25.36
CA TYR A 176 -2.30 -19.11 25.52
C TYR A 176 -2.79 -19.02 26.97
N GLU A 177 -2.76 -17.82 27.52
CA GLU A 177 -3.20 -17.49 28.89
C GLU A 177 -4.14 -16.29 28.84
N PHE A 178 -5.04 -16.20 29.81
CA PHE A 178 -5.98 -15.09 29.91
C PHE A 178 -5.28 -13.86 30.47
N ILE A 179 -5.47 -12.73 29.80
CA ILE A 179 -4.95 -11.42 30.22
C ILE A 179 -6.05 -10.63 30.89
N ASP A 180 -7.18 -10.45 30.19
CA ASP A 180 -8.30 -9.63 30.68
C ASP A 180 -9.66 -10.17 30.19
N GLY A 181 -10.75 -9.81 30.87
CA GLY A 181 -12.09 -10.09 30.39
C GLY A 181 -13.24 -9.54 31.25
N ASP A 182 -14.27 -9.08 30.55
CA ASP A 182 -15.45 -8.43 31.11
C ASP A 182 -16.75 -9.08 30.60
N LEU A 183 -17.80 -9.01 31.42
CA LEU A 183 -19.13 -9.48 31.08
C LEU A 183 -20.12 -8.31 31.08
N TYR A 184 -20.73 -8.03 29.94
CA TYR A 184 -21.69 -6.94 29.78
C TYR A 184 -23.10 -7.47 29.55
N ASP A 185 -24.09 -6.83 30.19
CA ASP A 185 -25.48 -6.93 29.75
C ASP A 185 -25.64 -6.04 28.51
N PRO A 186 -26.26 -6.50 27.41
CA PRO A 186 -26.49 -5.70 26.19
C PRO A 186 -27.28 -4.40 26.45
N ILE A 187 -27.92 -4.23 27.61
CA ILE A 187 -28.54 -2.96 28.04
C ILE A 187 -27.48 -1.95 28.56
N GLY A 188 -26.18 -2.24 28.38
CA GLY A 188 -25.07 -1.32 28.70
C GLY A 188 -24.64 -1.32 30.17
N LYS A 189 -24.99 -2.36 30.94
CA LYS A 189 -24.55 -2.50 32.33
C LYS A 189 -23.35 -3.45 32.40
N THR A 190 -22.21 -2.95 32.87
CA THR A 190 -21.04 -3.77 33.19
C THR A 190 -21.36 -4.67 34.38
N VAL A 191 -21.22 -5.98 34.20
CA VAL A 191 -21.32 -6.98 35.27
C VAL A 191 -19.88 -7.45 35.55
N GLN A 192 -19.53 -7.59 36.84
CA GLN A 192 -18.16 -7.79 37.36
C GLN A 192 -17.21 -8.66 36.50
N GLN A 193 -15.91 -8.33 36.58
CA GLN A 193 -14.76 -8.99 35.93
C GLN A 193 -14.81 -10.52 35.98
N LEU A 194 -14.51 -11.16 34.85
CA LEU A 194 -14.54 -12.61 34.68
C LEU A 194 -13.35 -13.34 35.34
N LEU A 195 -12.27 -12.61 35.67
CA LEU A 195 -10.94 -13.15 36.00
C LEU A 195 -10.56 -13.18 37.49
N LYS A 196 -11.49 -13.53 38.38
CA LYS A 196 -11.14 -13.94 39.76
C LYS A 196 -11.19 -15.45 39.94
#